data_AF-E4YTB4-F1
#
_entry.id   AF-E4YTB4-F1
#
_cell.length_a   1.000
_cell.length_b   1.000
_cell.length_c   1.000
_cell.angle_alpha   90.00
_cell.angle_beta   90.00
_cell.angle_gamma   90.00
#
_symmetry.space_group_name_H-M   'P 1'
#
loop_
_entity.id
_entity.type
_entity.pdbx_description
1 polymer ?
#
loop_
_entity_poly.entity_id
_entity_poly.type
_entity_poly.pdbx_seq_one_letter_code
_entity_poly.pdbx_strand_id
1 'polypeptide(L)'
;QLSNLKYSISSSLNAEDSFRMLLISLPGSVPTAWESDSIWTTGGVSGCARTCQSPFLTQDERRFLDSWVLSGAVIVAIATVIVLGTFCLDPQRFSYPERPILYLSLCYLFIAAGYILRYSVGSDSISCDAAHPERLALPGRGTAYCNLVFVLTYYFGMASSIWWVMLTFAWFLAAGMKWSCEAISNYSSYMHAVAWTIPALQTILIMVTNQVDGDPFLGICSVGNNNIEQMHTFILAPLVVYLSAGGLFLIVGFFSLFRIRNTMKKQQDRETKKLEKLIIKIAIFSVLYMIPASIQVFCYFYESEFREAWEKELNCHNCGSRFDETSYLIIFLKPAMSFLVGIAAATWICCDKTLRTWKRMCCRQSPAALSTTTTSTLSNSTFSQPLNRHYEFEYTDYYAQATSARQPFLS
;
A
#
# COMPACT_ATOMS: atom_id res chain seq x y z
N GLN A 1 -55.18 -5.66 32.91
CA GLN A 1 -53.96 -5.84 33.73
C GLN A 1 -53.08 -6.81 32.94
N LEU A 2 -52.17 -6.42 32.05
CA LEU A 2 -51.11 -5.41 32.17
C LEU A 2 -50.32 -5.59 33.47
N SER A 3 -49.32 -6.49 33.44
CA SER A 3 -47.96 -6.23 33.96
C SER A 3 -47.09 -7.50 33.88
N ASN A 4 -45.97 -7.38 33.15
CA ASN A 4 -44.74 -8.21 33.15
C ASN A 4 -44.75 -9.43 32.20
N LEU A 5 -44.17 -9.45 31.00
CA LEU A 5 -43.13 -8.63 30.36
C LEU A 5 -41.84 -8.49 31.19
N LYS A 6 -40.93 -9.46 31.01
CA LYS A 6 -39.52 -9.15 30.81
C LYS A 6 -38.79 -10.31 30.11
N TYR A 7 -38.27 -9.99 28.92
CA TYR A 7 -37.31 -10.73 28.08
C TYR A 7 -37.86 -11.99 27.41
N SER A 8 -38.72 -11.89 26.39
CA SER A 8 -38.40 -11.44 25.02
C SER A 8 -37.14 -12.12 24.46
N ILE A 9 -37.36 -13.33 23.96
CA ILE A 9 -36.85 -13.86 22.67
C ILE A 9 -36.49 -12.67 21.76
N SER A 10 -35.24 -12.22 21.82
CA SER A 10 -34.69 -11.25 20.88
C SER A 10 -34.17 -12.05 19.70
N SER A 11 -34.82 -11.85 18.57
CA SER A 11 -34.24 -11.89 17.23
C SER A 11 -32.74 -11.55 17.23
N SER A 12 -31.90 -12.58 17.19
CA SER A 12 -30.52 -12.49 16.73
C SER A 12 -30.32 -13.53 15.64
N LEU A 13 -30.92 -13.28 14.47
CA LEU A 13 -30.34 -13.74 13.23
C LEU A 13 -28.99 -13.02 13.15
N ASN A 14 -27.94 -13.73 13.55
CA ASN A 14 -26.60 -13.20 13.66
C ASN A 14 -26.13 -12.76 12.27
N ALA A 15 -25.55 -11.56 12.18
CA ALA A 15 -24.92 -11.06 10.96
C ALA A 15 -23.89 -12.05 10.37
N GLU A 16 -23.36 -12.94 11.22
CA GLU A 16 -22.48 -14.05 10.88
C GLU A 16 -23.14 -15.08 9.94
N ASP A 17 -24.42 -15.41 10.14
CA ASP A 17 -25.15 -16.36 9.31
C ASP A 17 -25.54 -15.74 7.96
N SER A 18 -25.91 -14.46 7.95
CA SER A 18 -26.16 -13.71 6.71
C SER A 18 -24.89 -13.54 5.87
N PHE A 19 -23.74 -13.35 6.51
CA PHE A 19 -22.45 -13.26 5.83
C PHE A 19 -22.00 -14.63 5.29
N ARG A 20 -22.20 -15.71 6.06
CA ARG A 20 -21.98 -17.09 5.61
C ARG A 20 -22.82 -17.46 4.40
N MET A 21 -24.10 -17.05 4.38
CA MET A 21 -24.99 -17.30 3.26
C MET A 21 -24.57 -16.53 1.99
N LEU A 22 -24.03 -15.32 2.13
CA LEU A 22 -23.49 -14.53 1.02
C LEU A 22 -22.20 -15.13 0.42
N LEU A 23 -21.37 -15.76 1.25
CA LEU A 23 -20.15 -16.47 0.82
C LEU A 23 -20.44 -17.75 0.02
N ILE A 24 -21.56 -18.43 0.29
CA ILE A 24 -21.99 -19.63 -0.44
C ILE A 24 -22.49 -19.28 -1.86
N SER A 25 -22.92 -18.03 -2.08
CA SER A 25 -23.39 -17.54 -3.39
C SER A 25 -22.29 -17.01 -4.33
N LEU A 26 -21.03 -17.00 -3.91
CA LEU A 26 -19.90 -16.75 -4.83
C LEU A 26 -19.60 -18.04 -5.61
N PRO A 27 -19.41 -18.01 -6.95
CA PRO A 27 -18.97 -19.17 -7.70
C PRO A 27 -17.57 -19.56 -7.20
N GLY A 28 -17.41 -20.79 -6.71
CA GLY A 28 -16.15 -21.27 -6.13
C GLY A 28 -16.14 -21.45 -4.60
N SER A 29 -17.31 -21.62 -3.96
CA SER A 29 -17.39 -21.93 -2.52
C SER A 29 -16.63 -23.23 -2.18
N VAL A 30 -15.39 -23.07 -1.70
CA VAL A 30 -14.55 -24.15 -1.16
C VAL A 30 -15.13 -24.61 0.19
N PRO A 31 -15.22 -25.93 0.47
CA PRO A 31 -15.77 -26.43 1.73
C PRO A 31 -15.02 -25.88 2.96
N THR A 32 -15.77 -25.59 4.02
CA THR A 32 -15.25 -25.18 5.32
C THR A 32 -14.26 -26.21 5.88
N ALA A 33 -13.10 -25.73 6.32
CA ALA A 33 -11.87 -26.45 6.66
C ALA A 33 -11.90 -27.49 7.82
N TRP A 34 -13.06 -28.02 8.24
CA TRP A 34 -13.12 -28.95 9.38
C TRP A 34 -13.19 -30.44 9.00
N GLU A 35 -13.21 -30.80 7.72
CA GLU A 35 -13.45 -32.20 7.29
C GLU A 35 -12.49 -32.71 6.19
N SER A 36 -11.22 -32.30 6.19
CA SER A 36 -10.24 -32.92 5.27
C SER A 36 -8.80 -32.89 5.77
N ASP A 37 -8.46 -33.83 6.65
CA ASP A 37 -7.09 -34.34 6.72
C ASP A 37 -6.77 -35.28 5.53
N SER A 38 -7.63 -35.37 4.49
CA SER A 38 -7.57 -36.47 3.51
C SER A 38 -7.64 -36.10 2.01
N ILE A 39 -7.70 -34.82 1.60
CA ILE A 39 -7.75 -34.46 0.17
C ILE A 39 -6.81 -33.30 -0.17
N TRP A 40 -5.52 -33.47 0.07
CA TRP A 40 -4.49 -32.58 -0.47
C TRP A 40 -3.82 -33.25 -1.65
N THR A 41 -3.78 -32.60 -2.81
CA THR A 41 -3.09 -33.11 -4.00
C THR A 41 -1.93 -32.20 -4.35
N THR A 42 -0.70 -32.69 -4.19
CA THR A 42 0.51 -31.98 -4.63
C THR A 42 1.10 -32.71 -5.82
N GLY A 43 1.33 -32.03 -6.94
CA GLY A 43 1.90 -32.64 -8.15
C GLY A 43 1.16 -33.90 -8.64
N GLY A 44 -0.17 -33.93 -8.50
CA GLY A 44 -1.03 -35.04 -8.93
C GLY A 44 -1.13 -36.23 -7.96
N VAL A 45 -0.52 -36.17 -6.77
CA VAL A 45 -0.57 -37.23 -5.75
C VAL A 45 -1.47 -36.83 -4.58
N SER A 46 -2.51 -37.62 -4.32
CA SER A 46 -3.45 -37.41 -3.20
C SER A 46 -2.82 -37.77 -1.85
N GLY A 47 -3.14 -36.98 -0.81
CA GLY A 47 -2.61 -37.14 0.54
C GLY A 47 -1.17 -36.61 0.71
N CYS A 48 -0.61 -35.93 -0.30
CA CYS A 48 0.74 -35.36 -0.24
C CYS A 48 0.67 -33.85 0.05
N ALA A 49 1.30 -33.42 1.14
CA ALA A 49 1.42 -32.01 1.52
C ALA A 49 2.79 -31.46 1.11
N ARG A 50 2.84 -30.15 0.82
CA ARG A 50 4.09 -29.47 0.50
C ARG A 50 5.01 -29.38 1.73
N THR A 51 6.30 -29.54 1.50
CA THR A 51 7.32 -29.32 2.52
C THR A 51 7.38 -27.84 2.89
N CYS A 52 7.68 -27.53 4.16
CA CYS A 52 7.79 -26.13 4.59
C CYS A 52 8.88 -25.39 3.80
N GLN A 53 10.04 -26.02 3.68
CA GLN A 53 11.13 -25.51 2.87
C GLN A 53 11.02 -26.09 1.46
N SER A 54 10.96 -25.19 0.47
CA SER A 54 10.99 -25.56 -0.95
C SER A 54 12.22 -26.41 -1.27
N PRO A 55 12.06 -27.59 -1.90
CA PRO A 55 13.18 -28.42 -2.35
C PRO A 55 13.89 -27.86 -3.60
N PHE A 56 13.32 -26.83 -4.23
CA PHE A 56 13.89 -26.19 -5.43
C PHE A 56 15.05 -25.23 -5.13
N LEU A 57 15.22 -24.84 -3.86
CA LEU A 57 16.29 -23.93 -3.43
C LEU A 57 17.29 -24.69 -2.56
N THR A 58 18.57 -24.57 -2.89
CA THR A 58 19.65 -24.99 -2.00
C THR A 58 19.68 -24.13 -0.74
N GLN A 59 20.35 -24.62 0.30
CA GLN A 59 20.45 -23.89 1.57
C GLN A 59 21.15 -22.53 1.41
N ASP A 60 22.15 -22.45 0.52
CA ASP A 60 22.89 -21.21 0.27
C ASP A 60 22.08 -20.21 -0.56
N GLU A 61 21.32 -20.66 -1.56
CA GLU A 61 20.40 -19.82 -2.32
C GLU A 61 19.29 -19.25 -1.44
N ARG A 62 18.77 -20.05 -0.50
CA ARG A 62 17.80 -19.58 0.50
C ARG A 62 18.39 -18.52 1.42
N ARG A 63 19.60 -18.74 1.95
CA ARG A 63 20.30 -17.71 2.77
C ARG A 63 20.53 -16.43 2.00
N PHE A 64 20.87 -16.54 0.71
CA PHE A 64 21.02 -15.39 -0.16
C PHE A 64 19.69 -14.66 -0.38
N LEU A 65 18.61 -15.38 -0.70
CA LEU A 65 17.26 -14.82 -0.84
C LEU A 65 16.80 -14.10 0.44
N ASP A 66 17.01 -14.72 1.59
CA ASP A 66 16.68 -14.15 2.90
C ASP A 66 17.43 -12.83 3.14
N SER A 67 18.73 -12.82 2.87
CA SER A 67 19.59 -11.63 3.02
C SER A 67 19.20 -10.53 2.03
N TRP A 68 18.85 -10.90 0.79
CA TRP A 68 18.39 -10.00 -0.26
C TRP A 68 17.06 -9.32 0.11
N VAL A 69 16.08 -10.13 0.53
CA VAL A 69 14.74 -9.65 0.93
C VAL A 69 14.83 -8.74 2.14
N LEU A 70 15.61 -9.12 3.16
CA LEU A 70 15.84 -8.28 4.33
C LEU A 70 16.47 -6.93 3.96
N SER A 71 17.53 -6.96 3.15
CA SER A 71 18.24 -5.75 2.73
C SER A 71 17.30 -4.79 1.99
N GLY A 72 16.52 -5.32 1.04
CA GLY A 72 15.51 -4.55 0.31
C GLY A 72 14.44 -3.95 1.24
N ALA A 73 13.92 -4.74 2.17
CA ALA A 73 12.92 -4.29 3.14
C ALA A 73 13.46 -3.17 4.05
N VAL A 74 14.68 -3.29 4.56
CA VAL A 74 15.32 -2.25 5.40
C VAL A 74 15.51 -0.95 4.63
N ILE A 75 15.98 -1.00 3.38
CA ILE A 75 16.15 0.18 2.53
C ILE A 75 14.81 0.88 2.30
N VAL A 76 13.76 0.12 1.97
CA VAL A 76 12.40 0.65 1.78
C VAL A 76 11.86 1.26 3.07
N ALA A 77 12.04 0.60 4.21
CA ALA A 77 11.61 1.10 5.51
C ALA A 77 12.28 2.45 5.84
N ILE A 78 13.60 2.56 5.68
CA ILE A 78 14.32 3.82 5.92
C ILE A 78 13.81 4.92 4.97
N ALA A 79 13.69 4.62 3.68
CA ALA A 79 13.26 5.58 2.68
C ALA A 79 11.84 6.10 2.94
N THR A 80 10.91 5.21 3.30
CA THR A 80 9.51 5.55 3.59
C THR A 80 9.35 6.30 4.93
N VAL A 81 10.12 5.94 5.97
CA VAL A 81 10.15 6.67 7.24
C VAL A 81 10.60 8.12 7.04
N ILE A 82 11.61 8.37 6.20
CA ILE A 82 12.06 9.74 5.89
C ILE A 82 10.93 10.56 5.26
N VAL A 83 10.18 9.96 4.35
CA VAL A 83 9.03 10.62 3.70
C VAL A 83 7.91 10.92 4.69
N LEU A 84 7.49 9.93 5.47
CA LEU A 84 6.42 10.08 6.45
C LEU A 84 6.82 11.09 7.54
N GLY A 85 8.06 11.03 8.02
CA GLY A 85 8.62 12.01 8.95
C GLY A 85 8.61 13.43 8.36
N THR A 86 8.94 13.57 7.08
CA THR A 86 8.88 14.87 6.39
C THR A 86 7.43 15.41 6.32
N PHE A 87 6.44 14.55 6.11
CA PHE A 87 5.02 14.94 6.18
C PHE A 87 4.61 15.36 7.59
N CYS A 88 5.04 14.65 8.63
CA CYS A 88 4.73 15.03 10.02
C CYS A 88 5.31 16.41 10.38
N LEU A 89 6.45 16.80 9.79
CA LEU A 89 7.08 18.10 10.02
C LEU A 89 6.44 19.23 9.21
N ASP A 90 5.97 18.94 7.99
CA ASP A 90 5.35 19.93 7.10
C ASP A 90 4.18 19.28 6.32
N PRO A 91 2.98 19.20 6.94
CA PRO A 91 1.81 18.58 6.31
C PRO A 91 1.30 19.35 5.09
N GLN A 92 1.52 20.68 5.06
CA GLN A 92 1.05 21.54 3.96
C GLN A 92 1.79 21.27 2.65
N ARG A 93 2.98 20.65 2.73
CA ARG A 93 3.79 20.28 1.57
C ARG A 93 3.10 19.27 0.64
N PHE A 94 2.20 18.43 1.16
CA PHE A 94 1.59 17.32 0.41
C PHE A 94 0.09 17.55 0.19
N SER A 95 -0.22 18.50 -0.67
CA SER A 95 -1.59 18.75 -1.11
C SER A 95 -1.98 17.82 -2.26
N TYR A 96 -3.28 17.60 -2.46
CA TYR A 96 -3.76 16.94 -3.69
C TYR A 96 -3.28 17.75 -4.90
N PRO A 97 -2.88 17.09 -6.02
CA PRO A 97 -3.00 15.65 -6.31
C PRO A 97 -1.81 14.76 -5.89
N GLU A 98 -0.78 15.27 -5.18
CA GLU A 98 0.40 14.47 -4.79
C GLU A 98 0.17 13.56 -3.57
N ARG A 99 -0.84 13.89 -2.75
CA ARG A 99 -1.13 13.20 -1.48
C ARG A 99 -1.24 11.66 -1.57
N PRO A 100 -1.78 11.03 -2.63
CA PRO A 100 -1.77 9.57 -2.78
C PRO A 100 -0.38 8.93 -2.66
N ILE A 101 0.70 9.61 -3.06
CA ILE A 101 2.08 9.08 -2.97
C ILE A 101 2.49 8.86 -1.50
N LEU A 102 2.01 9.70 -0.58
CA LEU A 102 2.25 9.55 0.85
C LEU A 102 1.63 8.25 1.39
N TYR A 103 0.38 7.95 1.02
CA TYR A 103 -0.30 6.73 1.44
C TYR A 103 0.31 5.49 0.79
N LEU A 104 0.83 5.63 -0.43
CA LEU A 104 1.67 4.63 -1.08
C LEU A 104 2.93 4.33 -0.24
N SER A 105 3.67 5.36 0.19
CA SER A 105 4.82 5.19 1.09
C SER A 105 4.44 4.57 2.44
N LEU A 106 3.27 4.91 2.99
CA LEU A 106 2.74 4.28 4.21
C LEU A 106 2.52 2.78 4.01
N CYS A 107 1.91 2.38 2.89
CA CYS A 107 1.72 0.96 2.58
C CYS A 107 3.05 0.21 2.49
N TYR A 108 4.04 0.79 1.79
CA TYR A 108 5.37 0.17 1.67
C TYR A 108 6.14 0.08 2.98
N LEU A 109 5.89 0.98 3.95
CA LEU A 109 6.45 0.84 5.29
C LEU A 109 5.91 -0.42 5.99
N PHE A 110 4.61 -0.69 5.89
CA PHE A 110 4.02 -1.90 6.48
C PHE A 110 4.41 -3.18 5.75
N ILE A 111 4.52 -3.15 4.42
CA ILE A 111 5.05 -4.28 3.63
C ILE A 111 6.49 -4.60 4.07
N ALA A 112 7.34 -3.57 4.20
CA ALA A 112 8.70 -3.74 4.70
C ALA A 112 8.72 -4.28 6.14
N ALA A 113 7.82 -3.81 7.01
CA ALA A 113 7.68 -4.33 8.36
C ALA A 113 7.31 -5.83 8.37
N GLY A 114 6.46 -6.30 7.44
CA GLY A 114 6.15 -7.72 7.27
C GLY A 114 7.39 -8.57 6.96
N TYR A 115 8.22 -8.14 6.02
CA TYR A 115 9.47 -8.85 5.69
C TYR A 115 10.52 -8.78 6.82
N ILE A 116 10.61 -7.66 7.54
CA ILE A 116 11.50 -7.52 8.70
C ILE A 116 11.03 -8.42 9.84
N LEU A 117 9.71 -8.48 10.10
CA LEU A 117 9.12 -9.36 11.10
C LEU A 117 9.38 -10.84 10.76
N ARG A 118 9.30 -11.20 9.48
CA ARG A 118 9.67 -12.53 8.99
C ARG A 118 11.10 -12.89 9.36
N TYR A 119 12.03 -11.96 9.22
CA TYR A 119 13.42 -12.20 9.59
C TYR A 119 13.62 -12.28 11.12
N SER A 120 12.96 -11.42 11.90
CA SER A 120 13.16 -11.36 13.35
C SER A 120 12.56 -12.54 14.11
N VAL A 121 11.42 -13.06 13.65
CA VAL A 121 10.75 -14.24 14.25
C VAL A 121 11.31 -15.55 13.69
N GLY A 122 11.88 -15.50 12.48
CA GLY A 122 12.33 -16.66 11.73
C GLY A 122 11.28 -17.13 10.73
N SER A 123 11.72 -17.48 9.51
CA SER A 123 10.85 -17.95 8.42
C SER A 123 10.00 -19.13 8.84
N ASP A 124 10.64 -20.11 9.49
CA ASP A 124 10.02 -21.41 9.74
C ASP A 124 8.89 -21.29 10.77
N SER A 125 9.06 -20.43 11.77
CA SER A 125 8.02 -20.08 12.77
C SER A 125 6.78 -19.42 12.16
N ILE A 126 6.91 -18.86 10.95
CA ILE A 126 5.85 -18.14 10.25
C ILE A 126 5.22 -19.04 9.18
N SER A 127 6.02 -19.64 8.31
CA SER A 127 5.52 -20.37 7.13
C SER A 127 5.31 -21.86 7.37
N CYS A 128 5.87 -22.48 8.42
CA CYS A 128 5.66 -23.91 8.70
C CYS A 128 4.43 -24.17 9.56
N ASP A 129 3.86 -25.36 9.45
CA ASP A 129 2.78 -25.83 10.31
C ASP A 129 3.31 -26.06 11.75
N ALA A 130 2.55 -25.59 12.75
CA ALA A 130 2.95 -25.65 14.15
C ALA A 130 2.95 -27.08 14.73
N ALA A 131 2.09 -27.97 14.22
CA ALA A 131 2.01 -29.37 14.64
C ALA A 131 2.97 -30.26 13.82
N HIS A 132 3.21 -29.90 12.56
CA HIS A 132 4.03 -30.64 11.62
C HIS A 132 5.08 -29.74 10.95
N PRO A 133 6.22 -29.45 11.62
CA PRO A 133 7.22 -28.50 11.14
C PRO A 133 7.82 -28.83 9.77
N GLU A 134 7.75 -30.10 9.36
CA GLU A 134 8.19 -30.54 8.03
C GLU A 134 7.28 -30.05 6.90
N ARG A 135 6.06 -29.62 7.22
CA ARG A 135 5.03 -29.19 6.26
C ARG A 135 4.81 -27.69 6.29
N LEU A 136 4.42 -27.16 5.15
CA LEU A 136 4.02 -25.77 5.00
C LEU A 136 2.70 -25.53 5.76
N ALA A 137 2.55 -24.34 6.36
CA ALA A 137 1.32 -23.94 7.03
C ALA A 137 0.15 -24.03 6.04
N LEU A 138 -0.81 -24.90 6.37
CA LEU A 138 -1.99 -25.12 5.54
C LEU A 138 -3.01 -23.98 5.71
N PRO A 139 -3.92 -23.80 4.73
CA PRO A 139 -5.05 -22.89 4.83
C PRO A 139 -5.76 -22.98 6.20
N GLY A 140 -5.75 -21.89 6.97
CA GLY A 140 -6.41 -21.80 8.29
C GLY A 140 -5.63 -22.40 9.47
N ARG A 141 -4.45 -23.00 9.25
CA ARG A 141 -3.57 -23.55 10.31
C ARG A 141 -2.37 -22.66 10.63
N GLY A 142 -2.30 -21.46 10.04
CA GLY A 142 -1.24 -20.49 10.28
C GLY A 142 -1.20 -19.94 11.70
N THR A 143 0.00 -19.65 12.20
CA THR A 143 0.22 -19.00 13.51
C THR A 143 -0.29 -17.55 13.53
N ALA A 144 -0.34 -16.92 14.71
CA ALA A 144 -0.64 -15.50 14.82
C ALA A 144 0.37 -14.63 14.03
N TYR A 145 1.65 -15.01 14.04
CA TYR A 145 2.69 -14.33 13.25
C TYR A 145 2.49 -14.52 11.75
N CYS A 146 2.08 -15.71 11.30
CA CYS A 146 1.68 -16.00 9.92
C CYS A 146 0.57 -15.03 9.46
N ASN A 147 -0.53 -14.95 10.21
CA ASN A 147 -1.64 -14.05 9.89
C ASN A 147 -1.22 -12.57 9.93
N LEU A 148 -0.37 -12.16 10.86
CA LEU A 148 0.14 -10.79 10.93
C LEU A 148 0.99 -10.44 9.71
N VAL A 149 1.90 -11.32 9.30
CA VAL A 149 2.73 -11.12 8.10
C VAL A 149 1.87 -11.10 6.84
N PHE A 150 0.86 -11.97 6.76
CA PHE A 150 -0.14 -11.94 5.69
C PHE A 150 -0.81 -10.56 5.60
N VAL A 151 -1.34 -10.02 6.70
CA VAL A 151 -1.95 -8.69 6.70
C VAL A 151 -0.93 -7.60 6.31
N LEU A 152 0.27 -7.63 6.87
CA LEU A 152 1.30 -6.63 6.57
C LEU A 152 1.72 -6.61 5.10
N THR A 153 1.74 -7.76 4.44
CA THR A 153 2.21 -7.89 3.04
C THR A 153 1.06 -7.82 2.03
N TYR A 154 -0.05 -8.54 2.26
CA TYR A 154 -1.19 -8.63 1.34
C TYR A 154 -2.09 -7.39 1.39
N TYR A 155 -2.62 -7.02 2.57
CA TYR A 155 -3.56 -5.89 2.68
C TYR A 155 -2.91 -4.59 2.21
N PHE A 156 -1.70 -4.30 2.70
CA PHE A 156 -0.97 -3.10 2.28
C PHE A 156 -0.45 -3.20 0.85
N GLY A 157 -0.15 -4.41 0.35
CA GLY A 157 0.14 -4.64 -1.07
C GLY A 157 -1.01 -4.21 -1.97
N MET A 158 -2.21 -4.73 -1.71
CA MET A 158 -3.43 -4.37 -2.44
C MET A 158 -3.79 -2.89 -2.27
N ALA A 159 -3.69 -2.35 -1.06
CA ALA A 159 -3.91 -0.93 -0.81
C ALA A 159 -2.94 -0.04 -1.60
N SER A 160 -1.66 -0.43 -1.71
CA SER A 160 -0.67 0.32 -2.49
C SER A 160 -1.05 0.40 -3.98
N SER A 161 -1.54 -0.71 -4.56
CA SER A 161 -2.00 -0.75 -5.94
C SER A 161 -3.22 0.15 -6.17
N ILE A 162 -4.18 0.17 -5.24
CA ILE A 162 -5.33 1.07 -5.35
C ILE A 162 -4.92 2.53 -5.13
N TRP A 163 -3.98 2.82 -4.23
CA TRP A 163 -3.43 4.18 -4.10
C TRP A 163 -2.74 4.67 -5.37
N TRP A 164 -2.10 3.77 -6.13
CA TRP A 164 -1.62 4.09 -7.47
C TRP A 164 -2.77 4.37 -8.45
N VAL A 165 -3.87 3.61 -8.40
CA VAL A 165 -5.08 3.92 -9.18
C VAL A 165 -5.66 5.29 -8.79
N MET A 166 -5.70 5.63 -7.50
CA MET A 166 -6.15 6.95 -7.04
C MET A 166 -5.23 8.08 -7.51
N LEU A 167 -3.91 7.83 -7.57
CA LEU A 167 -2.95 8.77 -8.13
C LEU A 167 -3.19 9.03 -9.61
N THR A 168 -3.35 7.97 -10.41
CA THR A 168 -3.63 8.08 -11.86
C THR A 168 -4.99 8.71 -12.14
N PHE A 169 -5.99 8.41 -11.30
CA PHE A 169 -7.32 9.04 -11.37
C PHE A 169 -7.26 10.54 -11.04
N ALA A 170 -6.62 10.93 -9.94
CA ALA A 170 -6.43 12.33 -9.57
C ALA A 170 -5.64 13.09 -10.65
N TRP A 171 -4.64 12.44 -11.24
CA TRP A 171 -3.90 12.97 -12.38
C TRP A 171 -4.81 13.19 -13.59
N PHE A 172 -5.63 12.21 -13.96
CA PHE A 172 -6.61 12.32 -15.05
C PHE A 172 -7.59 13.49 -14.82
N LEU A 173 -8.12 13.65 -13.60
CA LEU A 173 -9.02 14.75 -13.26
C LEU A 173 -8.34 16.12 -13.41
N ALA A 174 -7.10 16.25 -12.91
CA ALA A 174 -6.33 17.48 -13.02
C ALA A 174 -5.95 17.80 -14.48
N ALA A 175 -5.48 16.78 -15.21
CA ALA A 175 -4.90 16.91 -16.54
C ALA A 175 -5.95 16.98 -17.66
N GLY A 176 -6.89 16.03 -17.66
CA GLY A 176 -7.89 15.86 -18.71
C GLY A 176 -9.17 16.66 -18.45
N MET A 177 -9.66 16.64 -17.21
CA MET A 177 -10.91 17.31 -16.84
C MET A 177 -10.69 18.75 -16.33
N LYS A 178 -9.44 19.20 -16.21
CA LYS A 178 -9.04 20.53 -15.71
C LYS A 178 -9.57 20.84 -14.30
N TRP A 179 -9.72 19.84 -13.44
CA TRP A 179 -10.15 20.07 -12.06
C TRP A 179 -9.07 20.83 -11.27
N SER A 180 -9.50 21.75 -10.41
CA SER A 180 -8.59 22.42 -9.47
C SER A 180 -8.15 21.46 -8.35
N CYS A 181 -7.01 21.73 -7.72
CA CYS A 181 -6.54 20.93 -6.59
C CYS A 181 -7.55 20.93 -5.42
N GLU A 182 -8.28 22.04 -5.23
CA GLU A 182 -9.34 22.17 -4.24
C GLU A 182 -10.53 21.26 -4.57
N ALA A 183 -10.97 21.24 -5.84
CA ALA A 183 -12.04 20.36 -6.28
C ALA A 183 -11.69 18.89 -6.04
N ILE A 184 -10.45 18.47 -6.36
CA ILE A 184 -9.99 17.10 -6.10
C ILE A 184 -9.94 16.82 -4.58
N SER A 185 -9.45 17.78 -3.78
CA SER A 185 -9.37 17.64 -2.32
C SER A 185 -10.74 17.43 -1.68
N ASN A 186 -11.80 18.04 -2.22
CA ASN A 186 -13.18 17.86 -1.73
C ASN A 186 -13.70 16.42 -1.92
N TYR A 187 -13.09 15.62 -2.80
CA TYR A 187 -13.44 14.20 -2.98
C TYR A 187 -12.47 13.24 -2.27
N SER A 188 -11.53 13.76 -1.47
CA SER A 188 -10.52 12.95 -0.76
C SER A 188 -11.13 11.83 0.09
N SER A 189 -12.24 12.10 0.79
CA SER A 189 -12.94 11.09 1.62
C SER A 189 -13.39 9.88 0.80
N TYR A 190 -13.86 10.07 -0.43
CA TYR A 190 -14.25 8.96 -1.31
C TYR A 190 -13.03 8.16 -1.78
N MET A 191 -11.96 8.83 -2.17
CA MET A 191 -10.70 8.16 -2.56
C MET A 191 -10.16 7.30 -1.41
N HIS A 192 -10.20 7.83 -0.18
CA HIS A 192 -9.82 7.11 1.03
C HIS A 192 -10.72 5.91 1.31
N ALA A 193 -12.04 6.10 1.24
CA ALA A 193 -12.98 5.01 1.46
C ALA A 193 -12.72 3.86 0.49
N VAL A 194 -12.53 4.13 -0.80
CA VAL A 194 -12.26 3.11 -1.81
C VAL A 194 -10.90 2.44 -1.56
N ALA A 195 -9.83 3.23 -1.37
CA ALA A 195 -8.47 2.71 -1.27
C ALA A 195 -8.21 1.85 -0.03
N TRP A 196 -8.95 2.07 1.07
CA TRP A 196 -8.81 1.26 2.29
C TRP A 196 -9.84 0.14 2.39
N THR A 197 -11.06 0.37 1.91
CA THR A 197 -12.15 -0.61 2.09
C THR A 197 -12.01 -1.79 1.13
N ILE A 198 -11.65 -1.57 -0.14
CA ILE A 198 -11.52 -2.69 -1.09
C ILE A 198 -10.47 -3.73 -0.62
N PRO A 199 -9.23 -3.34 -0.25
CA PRO A 199 -8.24 -4.28 0.26
C PRO A 199 -8.67 -4.93 1.57
N ALA A 200 -9.39 -4.19 2.42
CA ALA A 200 -9.89 -4.72 3.69
C ALA A 200 -10.90 -5.83 3.44
N LEU A 201 -11.86 -5.63 2.51
CA LEU A 201 -12.84 -6.63 2.14
C LEU A 201 -12.16 -7.87 1.53
N GLN A 202 -11.16 -7.68 0.66
CA GLN A 202 -10.37 -8.81 0.10
C GLN A 202 -9.69 -9.60 1.22
N THR A 203 -9.04 -8.91 2.15
CA THR A 203 -8.31 -9.52 3.27
C THR A 203 -9.25 -10.25 4.22
N ILE A 204 -10.37 -9.64 4.60
CA ILE A 204 -11.41 -10.24 5.45
C ILE A 204 -11.96 -11.50 4.77
N LEU A 205 -12.26 -11.43 3.47
CA LEU A 205 -12.77 -12.57 2.72
C LEU A 205 -11.80 -13.76 2.77
N ILE A 206 -10.50 -13.53 2.53
CA ILE A 206 -9.47 -14.57 2.58
C ILE A 206 -9.34 -15.17 3.99
N MET A 207 -9.36 -14.33 5.02
CA MET A 207 -9.24 -14.78 6.41
C MET A 207 -10.46 -15.57 6.87
N VAL A 208 -11.68 -15.08 6.58
CA VAL A 208 -12.93 -15.77 6.96
C VAL A 208 -13.10 -17.09 6.21
N THR A 209 -12.62 -17.16 4.97
CA THR A 209 -12.59 -18.40 4.18
C THR A 209 -11.38 -19.29 4.49
N ASN A 210 -10.53 -18.89 5.46
CA ASN A 210 -9.33 -19.62 5.90
C ASN A 210 -8.35 -19.97 4.77
N GLN A 211 -8.12 -19.06 3.82
CA GLN A 211 -7.26 -19.31 2.65
C GLN A 211 -5.82 -18.78 2.82
N VAL A 212 -5.43 -18.42 4.04
CA VAL A 212 -4.05 -17.98 4.34
C VAL A 212 -3.17 -19.21 4.53
N ASP A 213 -2.10 -19.30 3.74
CA ASP A 213 -1.14 -20.40 3.75
C ASP A 213 0.31 -19.92 3.66
N GLY A 214 1.25 -20.80 4.00
CA GLY A 214 2.68 -20.49 3.95
C GLY A 214 3.20 -20.38 2.51
N ASP A 215 4.21 -19.53 2.31
CA ASP A 215 5.01 -19.44 1.08
C ASP A 215 6.35 -20.19 1.29
N PRO A 216 6.61 -21.27 0.53
CA PRO A 216 7.79 -22.12 0.74
C PRO A 216 9.10 -21.47 0.25
N PHE A 217 9.02 -20.40 -0.54
CA PHE A 217 10.16 -19.68 -1.09
C PHE A 217 10.54 -18.50 -0.18
N LEU A 218 9.58 -17.59 0.06
CA LEU A 218 9.84 -16.38 0.84
C LEU A 218 9.75 -16.61 2.36
N GLY A 219 9.13 -17.69 2.82
CA GLY A 219 8.96 -17.96 4.25
C GLY A 219 8.04 -16.95 4.94
N ILE A 220 7.07 -16.41 4.18
CA ILE A 220 5.98 -15.57 4.68
C ILE A 220 4.67 -16.37 4.62
N CYS A 221 3.56 -15.77 5.04
CA CYS A 221 2.24 -16.30 4.72
C CYS A 221 1.54 -15.40 3.69
N SER A 222 0.94 -16.03 2.68
CA SER A 222 0.19 -15.38 1.62
C SER A 222 -1.07 -16.20 1.30
N VAL A 223 -1.67 -16.00 0.12
CA VAL A 223 -2.87 -16.72 -0.33
C VAL A 223 -2.57 -17.37 -1.66
N GLY A 224 -3.12 -18.56 -1.89
CA GLY A 224 -3.01 -19.25 -3.15
C GLY A 224 -1.65 -19.90 -3.41
N ASN A 225 -0.86 -20.15 -2.36
CA ASN A 225 0.34 -20.97 -2.53
C ASN A 225 -0.07 -22.41 -2.85
N ASN A 226 -0.99 -22.99 -2.06
CA ASN A 226 -1.48 -24.36 -2.23
C ASN A 226 -2.59 -24.52 -3.29
N ASN A 227 -3.25 -23.42 -3.69
CA ASN A 227 -4.34 -23.46 -4.66
C ASN A 227 -4.20 -22.34 -5.71
N ILE A 228 -3.99 -22.74 -6.97
CA ILE A 228 -3.81 -21.83 -8.11
C ILE A 228 -5.06 -20.97 -8.36
N GLU A 229 -6.26 -21.51 -8.17
CA GLU A 229 -7.52 -20.78 -8.36
C GLU A 229 -7.63 -19.59 -7.38
N GLN A 230 -7.16 -19.79 -6.14
CA GLN A 230 -7.14 -18.73 -5.13
C GLN A 230 -6.10 -17.67 -5.46
N MET A 231 -4.93 -18.06 -5.97
CA MET A 231 -3.93 -17.12 -6.46
C MET A 231 -4.49 -16.27 -7.61
N HIS A 232 -5.20 -16.90 -8.56
CA HIS A 232 -5.85 -16.17 -9.65
C HIS A 232 -6.89 -15.18 -9.14
N THR A 233 -7.77 -15.63 -8.25
CA THR A 233 -8.91 -14.84 -7.76
C THR A 233 -8.48 -13.69 -6.85
N PHE A 234 -7.54 -13.95 -5.93
CA PHE A 234 -7.20 -13.00 -4.87
C PHE A 234 -5.93 -12.19 -5.14
N ILE A 235 -5.07 -12.60 -6.08
CA ILE A 235 -3.84 -11.88 -6.41
C ILE A 235 -3.86 -11.40 -7.86
N LEU A 236 -3.91 -12.32 -8.82
CA LEU A 236 -3.70 -11.98 -10.23
C LEU A 236 -4.83 -11.10 -10.79
N ALA A 237 -6.09 -11.49 -10.61
CA ALA A 237 -7.24 -10.75 -11.13
C ALA A 237 -7.32 -9.32 -10.56
N PRO A 238 -7.20 -9.08 -9.24
CA PRO A 238 -7.15 -7.72 -8.69
C PRO A 238 -6.00 -6.89 -9.25
N LEU A 239 -4.79 -7.44 -9.34
CA LEU A 239 -3.64 -6.70 -9.87
C LEU A 239 -3.84 -6.30 -11.34
N VAL A 240 -4.39 -7.19 -12.18
CA VAL A 240 -4.73 -6.89 -13.57
C VAL A 240 -5.82 -5.80 -13.65
N VAL A 241 -6.86 -5.88 -12.83
CA VAL A 241 -7.93 -4.86 -12.77
C VAL A 241 -7.36 -3.51 -12.35
N TYR A 242 -6.53 -3.45 -11.30
CA TYR A 242 -5.92 -2.20 -10.85
C TYR A 242 -4.98 -1.61 -11.90
N LEU A 243 -4.09 -2.44 -12.48
CA LEU A 243 -3.13 -2.03 -13.50
C LEU A 243 -3.83 -1.49 -14.76
N SER A 244 -4.87 -2.18 -15.22
CA SER A 244 -5.68 -1.76 -16.38
C SER A 244 -6.46 -0.48 -16.12
N ALA A 245 -7.08 -0.34 -14.94
CA ALA A 245 -7.82 0.87 -14.57
C ALA A 245 -6.90 2.10 -14.52
N GLY A 246 -5.75 2.01 -13.86
CA GLY A 246 -4.79 3.12 -13.81
C GLY A 246 -4.14 3.41 -15.16
N GLY A 247 -3.88 2.36 -15.97
CA GLY A 247 -3.42 2.51 -17.35
C GLY A 247 -4.43 3.26 -18.22
N LEU A 248 -5.72 2.94 -18.10
CA LEU A 248 -6.80 3.64 -18.79
C LEU A 248 -6.84 5.12 -18.43
N PHE A 249 -6.77 5.47 -17.14
CA PHE A 249 -6.73 6.87 -16.71
C PHE A 249 -5.52 7.62 -17.27
N LEU A 250 -4.34 6.99 -17.31
CA LEU A 250 -3.14 7.57 -17.90
C LEU A 250 -3.31 7.83 -19.40
N ILE A 251 -3.84 6.85 -20.15
CA ILE A 251 -4.06 6.98 -21.59
C ILE A 251 -5.07 8.09 -21.90
N VAL A 252 -6.23 8.07 -21.25
CA VAL A 252 -7.29 9.06 -21.48
C VAL A 252 -6.83 10.46 -21.06
N GLY A 253 -6.16 10.60 -19.92
CA GLY A 253 -5.63 11.88 -19.46
C GLY A 253 -4.55 12.42 -20.38
N PHE A 254 -3.71 11.56 -20.94
CA PHE A 254 -2.69 11.94 -21.93
C PHE A 254 -3.35 12.50 -23.20
N PHE A 255 -4.28 11.77 -23.81
CA PHE A 255 -5.00 12.25 -25.00
C PHE A 255 -5.75 13.57 -24.75
N SER A 256 -6.34 13.72 -23.57
CA SER A 256 -7.05 14.94 -23.17
C SER A 256 -6.10 16.14 -23.09
N LEU A 257 -4.90 15.97 -22.51
CA LEU A 257 -3.87 17.01 -22.47
C LEU A 257 -3.43 17.45 -23.88
N PHE A 258 -3.22 16.51 -24.80
CA PHE A 258 -2.80 16.82 -26.18
C PHE A 258 -3.85 17.64 -26.93
N ARG A 259 -5.13 17.27 -26.82
CA ARG A 259 -6.23 17.99 -27.46
C ARG A 259 -6.32 19.44 -27.00
N ILE A 260 -6.12 19.69 -25.70
CA ILE A 260 -6.25 21.02 -25.09
C ILE A 260 -5.00 21.89 -25.35
N ARG A 261 -3.79 21.33 -25.24
CA ARG A 261 -2.54 22.08 -25.43
C ARG A 261 -2.34 22.59 -26.85
N ASN A 262 -2.94 21.92 -27.84
CA ASN A 262 -2.89 22.38 -29.23
C ASN A 262 -3.71 23.68 -29.45
N THR A 263 -4.70 23.96 -28.60
CA THR A 263 -5.61 25.11 -28.74
C THR A 263 -5.28 26.28 -27.80
N MET A 264 -4.56 26.04 -26.70
CA MET A 264 -4.47 26.97 -25.54
C MET A 264 -3.13 27.72 -25.38
N LYS A 265 -2.24 27.74 -26.38
CA LYS A 265 -0.91 28.41 -26.29
C LYS A 265 -0.91 29.94 -26.01
N LYS A 266 -2.06 30.57 -25.74
CA LYS A 266 -2.19 32.04 -25.68
C LYS A 266 -2.36 32.68 -24.29
N GLN A 267 -2.58 31.95 -23.19
CA GLN A 267 -2.67 32.53 -21.84
C GLN A 267 -2.03 31.61 -20.80
N GLN A 268 -0.80 31.91 -20.39
CA GLN A 268 -0.08 31.08 -19.42
C GLN A 268 0.57 31.93 -18.32
N ASP A 269 -0.10 32.02 -17.18
CA ASP A 269 0.39 32.67 -15.96
C ASP A 269 1.39 31.78 -15.18
N ARG A 270 2.17 32.37 -14.25
CA ARG A 270 3.18 31.69 -13.43
C ARG A 270 2.62 30.54 -12.60
N GLU A 271 1.42 30.67 -12.03
CA GLU A 271 0.82 29.60 -11.21
C GLU A 271 0.42 28.39 -12.06
N THR A 272 -0.11 28.62 -13.27
CA THR A 272 -0.44 27.54 -14.21
C THR A 272 0.79 26.75 -14.67
N LYS A 273 1.95 27.41 -14.82
CA LYS A 273 3.23 26.74 -15.14
C LYS A 273 3.72 25.83 -14.01
N LYS A 274 3.48 26.18 -12.74
CA LYS A 274 3.84 25.31 -11.60
C LYS A 274 2.96 24.07 -11.56
N LEU A 275 1.64 24.25 -11.72
CA LEU A 275 0.68 23.15 -11.77
C LEU A 275 0.96 22.22 -12.95
N GLU A 276 1.28 22.75 -14.13
CA GLU A 276 1.64 21.93 -15.29
C GLU A 276 2.91 21.09 -15.03
N LYS A 277 3.96 21.68 -14.45
CA LYS A 277 5.16 20.94 -14.06
C LYS A 277 4.84 19.83 -13.08
N LEU A 278 3.96 20.10 -12.12
CA LEU A 278 3.50 19.13 -11.14
C LEU A 278 2.77 17.95 -11.80
N ILE A 279 1.83 18.25 -12.71
CA ILE A 279 1.05 17.24 -13.46
C ILE A 279 1.98 16.36 -14.32
N ILE A 280 2.96 16.94 -15.00
CA ILE A 280 3.95 16.18 -15.80
C ILE A 280 4.79 15.28 -14.90
N LYS A 281 5.22 15.79 -13.73
CA LYS A 281 5.92 15.01 -12.72
C LYS A 281 5.09 13.76 -12.37
N ILE A 282 3.86 13.93 -11.92
CA ILE A 282 3.00 12.83 -11.48
C ILE A 282 2.78 11.80 -12.61
N ALA A 283 2.63 12.26 -13.86
CA ALA A 283 2.51 11.37 -15.02
C ALA A 283 3.73 10.44 -15.16
N ILE A 284 4.94 11.02 -15.12
CA ILE A 284 6.20 10.28 -15.27
C ILE A 284 6.32 9.23 -14.17
N PHE A 285 6.08 9.61 -12.91
CA PHE A 285 6.12 8.68 -11.79
C PHE A 285 5.10 7.53 -11.96
N SER A 286 3.88 7.85 -12.38
CA SER A 286 2.81 6.87 -12.55
C SER A 286 3.10 5.87 -13.67
N VAL A 287 3.71 6.32 -14.78
CA VAL A 287 4.16 5.45 -15.87
C VAL A 287 5.36 4.59 -15.42
N LEU A 288 6.30 5.17 -14.67
CA LEU A 288 7.44 4.41 -14.12
C LEU A 288 6.99 3.33 -13.13
N TYR A 289 5.93 3.55 -12.35
CA TYR A 289 5.31 2.53 -11.48
C TYR A 289 4.71 1.38 -12.29
N MET A 290 4.15 1.65 -13.47
CA MET A 290 3.49 0.64 -14.30
C MET A 290 4.45 -0.48 -14.73
N ILE A 291 5.75 -0.17 -14.88
CA ILE A 291 6.77 -1.15 -15.28
C ILE A 291 6.94 -2.26 -14.22
N PRO A 292 7.32 -1.98 -12.95
CA PRO A 292 7.44 -3.01 -11.92
C PRO A 292 6.12 -3.68 -11.59
N ALA A 293 4.98 -2.99 -11.69
CA ALA A 293 3.67 -3.59 -11.48
C ALA A 293 3.32 -4.62 -12.59
N SER A 294 3.60 -4.30 -13.85
CA SER A 294 3.45 -5.23 -14.98
C SER A 294 4.36 -6.45 -14.82
N ILE A 295 5.60 -6.25 -14.37
CA ILE A 295 6.54 -7.35 -14.11
C ILE A 295 6.02 -8.25 -12.98
N GLN A 296 5.45 -7.70 -11.91
CA GLN A 296 4.83 -8.52 -10.85
C GLN A 296 3.68 -9.37 -11.38
N VAL A 297 2.78 -8.79 -12.19
CA VAL A 297 1.69 -9.54 -12.84
C VAL A 297 2.24 -10.66 -13.71
N PHE A 298 3.28 -10.37 -14.51
CA PHE A 298 3.96 -11.38 -15.32
C PHE A 298 4.57 -12.50 -14.47
N CYS A 299 5.21 -12.19 -13.34
CA CYS A 299 5.76 -13.19 -12.43
C CYS A 299 4.68 -14.12 -11.84
N TYR A 300 3.51 -13.58 -11.46
CA TYR A 300 2.39 -14.39 -10.97
C TYR A 300 1.77 -15.26 -12.07
N PHE A 301 1.65 -14.72 -13.28
CA PHE A 301 1.18 -15.47 -14.44
C PHE A 301 2.15 -16.59 -14.84
N TYR A 302 3.45 -16.32 -14.82
CA TYR A 302 4.43 -17.38 -15.08
C TYR A 302 4.35 -18.47 -14.00
N GLU A 303 4.29 -18.08 -12.73
CA GLU A 303 4.15 -19.06 -11.65
C GLU A 303 2.86 -19.88 -11.78
N SER A 304 1.74 -19.29 -12.21
CA SER A 304 0.49 -20.07 -12.40
C SER A 304 0.63 -21.16 -13.45
N GLU A 305 1.28 -20.84 -14.58
CA GLU A 305 1.41 -21.77 -15.70
C GLU A 305 2.39 -22.91 -15.40
N PHE A 306 3.49 -22.63 -14.68
CA PHE A 306 4.57 -23.60 -14.49
C PHE A 306 4.56 -24.31 -13.13
N ARG A 307 3.81 -23.83 -12.13
CA ARG A 307 3.79 -24.42 -10.77
C ARG A 307 3.43 -25.92 -10.77
N GLU A 308 2.37 -26.32 -11.48
CA GLU A 308 1.96 -27.72 -11.51
C GLU A 308 3.03 -28.63 -12.14
N ALA A 309 3.76 -28.11 -13.14
CA ALA A 309 4.84 -28.85 -13.78
C ALA A 309 6.02 -29.06 -12.82
N TRP A 310 6.41 -28.04 -12.04
CA TRP A 310 7.45 -28.15 -11.02
C TRP A 310 7.10 -29.20 -9.95
N GLU A 311 5.85 -29.19 -9.49
CA GLU A 311 5.41 -30.13 -8.45
C GLU A 311 5.34 -31.57 -8.92
N LYS A 312 4.85 -31.81 -10.15
CA LYS A 312 4.80 -33.16 -10.73
C LYS A 312 6.19 -33.77 -10.86
N GLU A 313 7.19 -32.93 -11.12
CA GLU A 313 8.57 -33.37 -11.25
C GLU A 313 9.15 -33.88 -9.92
N LEU A 314 8.84 -33.22 -8.80
CA LEU A 314 9.27 -33.66 -7.46
C LEU A 314 8.72 -35.06 -7.10
N ASN A 315 7.57 -35.42 -7.67
CA ASN A 315 6.95 -36.74 -7.48
C ASN A 315 7.52 -37.81 -8.44
N CYS A 316 8.34 -37.42 -9.42
CA CYS A 316 8.92 -38.33 -10.40
C CYS A 316 10.38 -38.65 -10.10
N HIS A 317 10.73 -39.94 -10.07
CA HIS A 317 12.12 -40.36 -10.01
C HIS A 317 12.73 -40.34 -11.44
N ASN A 318 13.88 -39.66 -11.63
CA ASN A 318 14.61 -39.53 -12.90
C ASN A 318 13.92 -38.73 -14.04
N CYS A 319 12.91 -37.92 -13.73
CA CYS A 319 12.51 -36.84 -14.63
C CYS A 319 13.55 -35.70 -14.49
N GLY A 320 14.16 -35.22 -15.58
CA GLY A 320 15.14 -34.13 -15.51
C GLY A 320 14.56 -32.79 -15.03
N SER A 321 15.44 -31.90 -14.53
CA SER A 321 15.08 -30.59 -13.95
C SER A 321 14.34 -29.68 -14.93
N ARG A 322 13.06 -29.41 -14.68
CA ARG A 322 12.27 -28.33 -15.33
C ARG A 322 12.21 -27.08 -14.45
N PHE A 323 12.64 -27.15 -13.20
CA PHE A 323 12.97 -25.95 -12.46
C PHE A 323 14.28 -25.38 -13.02
N ASP A 324 14.15 -24.28 -13.75
CA ASP A 324 15.22 -23.64 -14.52
C ASP A 324 15.65 -22.31 -13.89
N GLU A 325 16.69 -21.70 -14.48
CA GLU A 325 17.19 -20.39 -14.04
C GLU A 325 16.10 -19.30 -14.10
N THR A 326 15.15 -19.41 -15.01
CA THR A 326 14.01 -18.48 -15.15
C THR A 326 13.09 -18.55 -13.94
N SER A 327 12.75 -19.76 -13.51
CA SER A 327 11.92 -20.02 -12.33
C SER A 327 12.59 -19.48 -11.06
N TYR A 328 13.90 -19.67 -10.94
CA TYR A 328 14.70 -19.06 -9.88
C TYR A 328 14.63 -17.53 -9.91
N LEU A 329 14.89 -16.90 -11.07
CA LEU A 329 14.87 -15.44 -11.22
C LEU A 329 13.53 -14.82 -10.80
N ILE A 330 12.41 -15.47 -11.11
CA ILE A 330 11.07 -14.96 -10.80
C ILE A 330 10.80 -14.85 -9.30
N ILE A 331 11.35 -15.78 -8.50
CA ILE A 331 11.23 -15.74 -7.04
C ILE A 331 11.90 -14.47 -6.48
N PHE A 332 13.05 -14.07 -7.02
CA PHE A 332 13.75 -12.85 -6.63
C PHE A 332 13.09 -11.59 -7.18
N LEU A 333 12.53 -11.68 -8.39
CA LEU A 333 12.00 -10.53 -9.11
C LEU A 333 10.75 -9.95 -8.43
N LYS A 334 9.89 -10.81 -7.86
CA LYS A 334 8.66 -10.38 -7.16
C LYS A 334 8.92 -9.38 -6.01
N PRO A 335 9.70 -9.72 -4.96
CA PRO A 335 10.01 -8.77 -3.91
C PRO A 335 10.86 -7.60 -4.43
N ALA A 336 11.76 -7.83 -5.38
CA ALA A 336 12.58 -6.76 -5.96
C ALA A 336 11.72 -5.67 -6.62
N MET A 337 10.74 -6.05 -7.45
CA MET A 337 9.83 -5.09 -8.08
C MET A 337 8.96 -4.35 -7.07
N SER A 338 8.55 -5.02 -5.98
CA SER A 338 7.83 -4.36 -4.88
C SER A 338 8.71 -3.30 -4.18
N PHE A 339 9.96 -3.64 -3.85
CA PHE A 339 10.89 -2.71 -3.22
C PHE A 339 11.28 -1.53 -4.11
N LEU A 340 11.47 -1.77 -5.41
CA LEU A 340 11.77 -0.71 -6.38
C LEU A 340 10.68 0.36 -6.38
N VAL A 341 9.41 -0.05 -6.30
CA VAL A 341 8.29 0.89 -6.20
C VAL A 341 8.32 1.69 -4.90
N GLY A 342 8.55 1.02 -3.76
CA GLY A 342 8.66 1.70 -2.46
C GLY A 342 9.78 2.75 -2.45
N ILE A 343 10.95 2.40 -2.99
CA ILE A 343 12.10 3.31 -3.12
C ILE A 343 11.79 4.46 -4.09
N ALA A 344 11.17 4.18 -5.24
CA ALA A 344 10.79 5.20 -6.21
C ALA A 344 9.81 6.22 -5.61
N ALA A 345 8.79 5.75 -4.88
CA ALA A 345 7.83 6.61 -4.19
C ALA A 345 8.53 7.49 -3.13
N ALA A 346 9.51 6.95 -2.42
CA ALA A 346 10.24 7.69 -1.40
C ALA A 346 11.20 8.73 -2.00
N THR A 347 12.01 8.33 -2.98
CA THR A 347 12.97 9.20 -3.66
C THR A 347 12.30 10.34 -4.43
N TRP A 348 11.10 10.11 -4.95
CA TRP A 348 10.25 11.13 -5.57
C TRP A 348 10.01 12.38 -4.70
N ILE A 349 9.92 12.15 -3.40
CA ILE A 349 9.62 13.15 -2.37
C ILE A 349 10.91 13.74 -1.78
N CYS A 350 11.97 12.93 -1.71
CA CYS A 350 13.25 13.27 -1.09
C CYS A 350 14.17 14.22 -1.88
N CYS A 351 13.71 14.84 -2.98
CA CYS A 351 14.54 15.83 -3.68
C CYS A 351 14.93 17.01 -2.76
N ASP A 352 16.16 17.52 -2.97
CA ASP A 352 16.85 18.77 -2.58
C ASP A 352 16.25 19.73 -1.52
N LYS A 353 14.92 19.89 -1.51
CA LYS A 353 14.15 20.59 -0.48
C LYS A 353 14.06 19.78 0.83
N THR A 354 13.99 18.45 0.75
CA THR A 354 13.96 17.57 1.94
C THR A 354 15.29 17.63 2.70
N LEU A 355 16.43 17.53 2.01
CA LEU A 355 17.76 17.71 2.62
C LEU A 355 17.90 19.07 3.32
N ARG A 356 17.31 20.15 2.76
CA ARG A 356 17.31 21.49 3.39
C ARG A 356 16.42 21.59 4.62
N THR A 357 15.31 20.86 4.68
CA THR A 357 14.45 20.77 5.88
C THR A 357 15.15 19.99 6.97
N TRP A 358 15.74 18.84 6.64
CA TRP A 358 16.48 18.00 7.58
C TRP A 358 17.76 18.68 8.08
N LYS A 359 18.53 19.36 7.21
CA LYS A 359 19.71 20.15 7.61
C LYS A 359 19.34 21.30 8.54
N ARG A 360 18.20 21.96 8.33
CA ARG A 360 17.70 23.00 9.25
C ARG A 360 17.32 22.45 10.63
N MET A 361 17.00 21.17 10.76
CA MET A 361 16.73 20.54 12.06
C MET A 361 17.97 19.94 12.72
N CYS A 362 18.82 19.25 11.95
CA CYS A 362 20.09 18.73 12.47
C CYS A 362 21.01 19.86 12.95
N CYS A 363 20.89 21.07 12.39
CA CYS A 363 21.59 22.27 12.86
C CYS A 363 20.78 23.11 13.88
N ARG A 364 19.64 22.63 14.39
CA ARG A 364 18.81 23.32 15.41
C ARG A 364 18.94 22.72 16.82
N GLN A 365 20.05 22.03 17.06
CA GLN A 365 20.62 21.84 18.39
C GLN A 365 21.90 22.71 18.37
N SER A 366 21.90 23.94 18.90
CA SER A 366 21.76 24.26 20.32
C SER A 366 21.03 25.58 20.58
N PRO A 367 20.02 25.59 21.48
CA PRO A 367 19.69 26.74 22.28
C PRO A 367 19.96 26.43 23.76
N ALA A 368 21.16 26.72 24.27
CA ALA A 368 21.45 27.09 25.67
C ALA A 368 22.96 27.12 25.98
N ALA A 369 23.51 28.34 26.09
CA ALA A 369 24.61 28.79 26.96
C ALA A 369 24.97 30.20 26.43
N LEU A 370 24.92 31.32 27.15
CA LEU A 370 24.87 31.60 28.57
C LEU A 370 24.44 33.09 28.67
N SER A 371 23.37 33.39 29.38
CA SER A 371 23.14 34.75 29.89
C SER A 371 23.83 34.84 31.24
N THR A 372 24.92 35.63 31.38
CA THR A 372 25.17 36.49 32.56
C THR A 372 26.43 37.37 32.41
N THR A 373 26.22 38.69 32.56
CA THR A 373 27.01 39.75 33.27
C THR A 373 28.50 39.98 32.90
N THR A 374 29.10 41.17 32.81
CA THR A 374 28.87 42.63 33.07
C THR A 374 30.07 43.32 32.33
N THR A 375 30.12 44.57 31.85
CA THR A 375 30.17 45.85 32.60
C THR A 375 30.35 47.02 31.61
N SER A 376 29.53 48.07 31.79
CA SER A 376 29.79 49.52 31.62
C SER A 376 30.66 50.07 30.46
N THR A 377 30.07 50.93 29.61
CA THR A 377 30.41 52.38 29.55
C THR A 377 29.38 53.21 28.76
N LEU A 378 28.91 54.26 29.43
CA LEU A 378 28.25 55.51 29.02
C LEU A 378 28.03 55.82 27.52
N SER A 379 26.81 56.18 27.14
CA SER A 379 26.42 57.59 26.89
C SER A 379 24.92 57.78 26.56
N ASN A 380 24.27 58.58 27.39
CA ASN A 380 23.16 59.52 27.19
C ASN A 380 22.25 59.38 25.95
N SER A 381 20.95 59.21 26.18
CA SER A 381 19.96 60.32 26.16
C SER A 381 18.52 59.85 26.41
N THR A 382 17.95 60.39 27.50
CA THR A 382 16.57 60.92 27.68
C THR A 382 15.35 60.16 27.10
N PHE A 383 14.50 59.65 28.01
CA PHE A 383 13.18 60.22 28.39
C PHE A 383 12.09 59.15 28.65
N SER A 384 11.69 59.10 29.93
CA SER A 384 10.40 58.71 30.54
C SER A 384 9.64 57.42 30.20
N GLN A 385 9.18 56.76 31.27
CA GLN A 385 8.20 55.67 31.40
C GLN A 385 7.05 56.20 32.33
N PRO A 386 5.93 55.48 32.63
CA PRO A 386 5.48 54.14 32.19
C PRO A 386 3.93 53.96 31.95
N LEU A 387 3.52 52.68 31.70
CA LEU A 387 2.24 52.02 32.03
C LEU A 387 1.00 52.27 31.12
N ASN A 388 0.58 51.29 30.29
CA ASN A 388 -0.45 50.26 30.60
C ASN A 388 -0.95 49.48 29.35
N ARG A 389 -0.83 48.14 29.43
CA ARG A 389 -1.83 47.08 29.13
C ARG A 389 -3.05 47.41 28.22
N HIS A 390 -3.03 46.91 26.98
CA HIS A 390 -4.06 46.04 26.36
C HIS A 390 -3.69 45.75 24.89
N TYR A 391 -3.44 44.49 24.55
CA TYR A 391 -3.41 44.01 23.16
C TYR A 391 -4.64 43.12 22.98
N GLU A 392 -5.66 43.68 22.34
CA GLU A 392 -6.82 42.99 21.80
C GLU A 392 -6.54 42.85 20.30
N PHE A 393 -6.32 41.63 19.81
CA PHE A 393 -6.14 41.38 18.37
C PHE A 393 -7.42 40.76 17.82
N GLU A 394 -8.10 41.62 17.08
CA GLU A 394 -9.25 41.50 16.21
C GLU A 394 -9.29 40.17 15.42
N TYR A 395 -10.33 39.38 15.66
CA TYR A 395 -10.70 38.19 14.89
C TYR A 395 -12.15 38.38 14.43
N THR A 396 -12.38 39.11 13.35
CA THR A 396 -13.58 39.01 12.50
C THR A 396 -13.51 40.09 11.43
N ASP A 397 -13.11 39.74 10.21
CA ASP A 397 -13.56 40.41 9.00
C ASP A 397 -13.17 39.57 7.78
N TYR A 398 -13.95 38.52 7.50
CA TYR A 398 -13.96 37.87 6.16
C TYR A 398 -15.27 37.12 5.84
N TYR A 399 -16.37 37.43 6.54
CA TYR A 399 -17.70 36.84 6.28
C TYR A 399 -18.78 37.93 6.20
N ALA A 400 -18.66 38.85 5.24
CA ALA A 400 -19.75 39.78 4.91
C ALA A 400 -19.63 40.34 3.49
N GLN A 401 -19.44 39.50 2.46
CA GLN A 401 -19.62 39.94 1.06
C GLN A 401 -19.80 38.78 0.07
N ALA A 402 -20.84 37.96 0.26
CA ALA A 402 -21.27 37.01 -0.78
C ALA A 402 -22.75 36.57 -0.64
N THR A 403 -23.67 37.49 -0.34
CA THR A 403 -25.11 37.21 -0.32
C THR A 403 -25.91 38.39 -0.86
N SER A 404 -25.73 38.71 -2.15
CA SER A 404 -26.60 39.65 -2.87
C SER A 404 -26.41 39.53 -4.39
N ALA A 405 -26.82 38.40 -4.98
CA ALA A 405 -27.19 38.31 -6.40
C ALA A 405 -27.84 36.95 -6.67
N ARG A 406 -29.08 36.77 -6.19
CA ARG A 406 -29.98 35.71 -6.66
C ARG A 406 -31.24 36.41 -7.14
N GLN A 407 -31.42 36.51 -8.46
CA GLN A 407 -32.75 36.61 -9.04
C GLN A 407 -32.88 35.62 -10.21
N PRO A 408 -34.08 35.04 -10.40
CA PRO A 408 -34.31 33.91 -11.27
C PRO A 408 -34.84 34.36 -12.63
N PHE A 409 -34.58 33.59 -13.69
CA PHE A 409 -35.47 33.59 -14.85
C PHE A 409 -35.61 32.16 -15.39
N LEU A 410 -36.80 31.62 -15.16
CA LEU A 410 -37.45 30.59 -15.96
C LEU A 410 -38.22 31.32 -17.07
N SER A 411 -37.87 31.03 -18.32
CA SER A 411 -38.77 30.85 -19.47
C SER A 411 -37.96 30.33 -20.65
#